data_AF-A0A5E4X3H9-F1
#
_entry.id   AF-A0A5E4X3H9-F1
#
_cell.length_a   1.000
_cell.length_b   1.000
_cell.length_c   1.000
_cell.angle_alpha   90.00
_cell.angle_beta   90.00
_cell.angle_gamma   90.00
#
_symmetry.space_group_name_H-M   'P 1'
#
loop_
_entity.id
_entity.type
_entity.pdbx_description
1 polymer ?
#
loop_
_entity_poly.entity_id
_entity_poly.type
_entity_poly.pdbx_seq_one_letter_code
_entity_poly.pdbx_strand_id
1 'polypeptide(L)' 'MALDTQPRLTRPDDFYEALIDMHRDLDDAQSQAANAQLILLLANQVGDHDTLLSAIRLARAGVLGNVAVA' A
#
# COMPACT_ATOMS: atom_id res chain seq x y z
N MET A 1 6.81 -6.90 -14.82
CA MET A 1 6.98 -8.10 -13.96
C MET A 1 5.63 -8.46 -13.33
N ALA A 2 5.40 -9.69 -12.87
CA ALA A 2 4.15 -10.03 -12.16
C ALA A 2 4.18 -9.48 -10.72
N LEU A 3 3.06 -8.98 -10.23
CA LEU A 3 2.94 -8.53 -8.83
C LEU A 3 3.04 -9.73 -7.89
N ASP A 4 3.96 -9.66 -6.93
CA ASP A 4 4.05 -10.62 -5.84
C ASP A 4 3.19 -10.16 -4.66
N THR A 5 2.21 -10.98 -4.29
CA THR A 5 1.27 -10.72 -3.18
C THR A 5 1.62 -11.51 -1.92
N GLN A 6 2.76 -12.21 -1.89
CA GLN A 6 3.19 -12.92 -0.68
C GLN A 6 3.63 -11.93 0.40
N PRO A 7 3.43 -12.26 1.69
CA PRO A 7 3.92 -11.45 2.79
C PRO A 7 5.46 -11.46 2.79
N ARG A 8 6.07 -10.31 2.47
CA ARG A 8 7.53 -10.14 2.41
C ARG A 8 8.12 -9.34 3.56
N LEU A 9 7.28 -8.77 4.43
CA LEU A 9 7.74 -7.98 5.57
C LEU A 9 8.36 -8.89 6.63
N THR A 10 9.64 -8.69 6.93
CA THR A 10 10.35 -9.43 8.00
C THR A 10 9.81 -9.10 9.39
N ARG A 11 9.33 -7.87 9.58
CA ARG A 11 8.79 -7.35 10.85
C ARG A 11 7.47 -6.61 10.55
N PRO A 12 6.36 -7.33 10.31
CA PRO A 12 5.10 -6.71 9.92
C PRO A 12 4.58 -5.77 11.02
N ASP A 13 4.69 -6.15 12.29
CA ASP A 13 4.17 -5.38 13.42
C ASP A 13 4.84 -4.00 13.53
N ASP A 14 6.17 -3.94 13.49
CA ASP A 14 6.93 -2.67 13.49
C ASP A 14 6.53 -1.76 12.33
N PHE A 15 6.27 -2.32 11.15
CA PHE A 15 5.85 -1.54 9.99
C PHE A 15 4.43 -0.98 10.19
N TYR A 16 3.51 -1.79 10.72
CA TYR A 16 2.17 -1.32 11.06
C TYR A 16 2.19 -0.24 12.15
N GLU A 17 3.03 -0.37 13.17
CA GLU A 17 3.22 0.65 14.20
C GLU A 17 3.73 1.96 13.58
N ALA A 18 4.73 1.90 12.71
CA ALA A 18 5.24 3.08 11.99
C ALA A 18 4.16 3.76 11.12
N LEU A 19 3.25 3.00 10.49
CA LEU A 19 2.13 3.56 9.74
C LEU A 19 1.13 4.28 10.66
N ILE A 20 0.84 3.72 11.83
CA ILE A 20 -0.04 4.35 12.82
C ILE A 20 0.60 5.66 13.31
N ASP A 21 1.89 5.61 13.63
CA ASP A 21 2.63 6.76 14.13
C ASP A 21 2.77 7.87 13.08
N MET A 22 2.86 7.54 11.78
CA MET A 22 2.84 8.51 10.68
C MET A 22 1.59 9.38 10.70
N HIS A 23 0.45 8.85 11.18
CA HIS A 23 -0.82 9.58 11.23
C HIS A 23 -1.02 10.39 12.52
N ARG A 24 -0.12 10.27 13.49
CA ARG A 24 -0.24 10.98 14.76
C ARG A 24 -0.18 12.49 14.52
N ASP A 25 -1.07 13.22 15.20
CA ASP A 25 -1.19 14.69 15.14
C ASP A 25 -1.58 15.27 13.76
N LEU A 26 -1.96 14.43 12.79
CA LEU A 26 -2.48 14.87 11.49
C LEU A 26 -4.00 14.96 11.49
N ASP A 27 -4.53 15.97 10.80
CA ASP A 27 -5.95 15.98 10.42
C ASP A 27 -6.24 14.99 9.27
N ASP A 28 -7.52 14.77 8.96
CA ASP A 28 -7.93 13.82 7.93
C ASP A 28 -7.31 14.14 6.55
N ALA A 29 -7.23 15.42 6.18
CA ALA A 29 -6.69 15.83 4.88
C ALA A 29 -5.17 15.59 4.80
N GLN A 30 -4.45 15.92 5.88
CA GLN A 30 -3.02 15.67 6.03
C GLN A 30 -2.72 14.18 6.05
N SER A 31 -3.52 13.38 6.74
CA SER A 31 -3.44 11.92 6.78
C SER A 31 -3.60 11.30 5.38
N GLN A 32 -4.57 11.76 4.60
CA GLN A 32 -4.73 11.33 3.20
C GLN A 32 -3.54 11.78 2.32
N ALA A 33 -3.03 12.99 2.52
CA ALA A 33 -1.87 13.49 1.79
C ALA A 33 -0.61 12.68 2.11
N ALA A 34 -0.38 12.32 3.38
CA ALA A 34 0.73 11.48 3.81
C ALA A 34 0.66 10.09 3.14
N ASN A 35 -0.53 9.47 3.11
CA ASN A 35 -0.75 8.20 2.41
C ASN A 35 -0.45 8.30 0.91
N ALA A 36 -0.93 9.35 0.24
CA ALA A 36 -0.66 9.58 -1.18
C ALA A 36 0.86 9.73 -1.45
N GLN A 37 1.57 10.47 -0.61
CA GLN A 37 3.02 10.62 -0.72
C GLN A 37 3.75 9.29 -0.51
N LEU A 38 3.37 8.52 0.52
CA LEU A 38 3.96 7.20 0.77
C LEU A 38 3.75 6.26 -0.42
N ILE A 39 2.55 6.22 -1.00
CA ILE A 39 2.24 5.42 -2.19
C ILE A 39 3.15 5.82 -3.36
N LEU A 40 3.34 7.11 -3.61
CA LEU A 40 4.21 7.59 -4.69
C LEU A 40 5.69 7.23 -4.47
N LEU A 41 6.19 7.33 -3.23
CA LEU A 41 7.55 6.91 -2.89
C LEU A 41 7.75 5.41 -3.11
N LEU A 42 6.81 4.57 -2.66
CA LEU A 42 6.85 3.14 -2.90
C LEU A 42 6.71 2.79 -4.38
N ALA A 43 5.89 3.54 -5.13
CA ALA A 43 5.74 3.34 -6.57
C ALA A 43 7.05 3.64 -7.31
N ASN A 44 7.75 4.69 -6.92
CA ASN A 44 9.08 5.01 -7.45
C ASN A 44 10.10 3.92 -7.12
N GLN A 45 10.04 3.34 -5.92
CA GLN A 45 10.91 2.22 -5.52
C GLN A 45 10.64 0.95 -6.35
N VAL A 46 9.39 0.71 -6.76
CA VAL A 46 9.01 -0.43 -7.63
C VAL A 46 9.43 -0.19 -9.08
N GLY A 47 9.20 1.00 -9.63
CA GLY A 47 9.66 1.44 -10.96
C GLY A 47 9.04 0.73 -12.18
N ASP A 48 8.27 -0.35 -11.99
CA ASP A 48 7.64 -1.14 -13.05
C ASP A 48 6.15 -0.76 -13.22
N HIS A 49 5.81 -0.16 -14.36
CA HIS A 49 4.47 0.36 -14.64
C HIS A 49 3.37 -0.71 -14.63
N ASP A 50 3.62 -1.88 -15.23
CA ASP A 50 2.63 -2.96 -15.32
C ASP A 50 2.34 -3.58 -13.94
N THR A 51 3.37 -3.63 -13.09
CA THR A 51 3.28 -4.07 -11.69
C THR A 51 2.41 -3.10 -10.89
N LEU A 52 2.61 -1.79 -11.06
CA LEU A 52 1.81 -0.76 -10.40
C LEU A 52 0.34 -0.79 -10.85
N LEU A 53 0.07 -0.93 -12.15
CA LEU A 53 -1.30 -1.07 -12.66
C LEU A 53 -2.00 -2.32 -12.11
N SER A 54 -1.27 -3.42 -11.99
CA SER A 54 -1.79 -4.66 -11.42
C SER A 54 -2.10 -4.50 -9.92
N ALA A 55 -1.24 -3.82 -9.16
CA ALA A 55 -1.48 -3.48 -7.76
C ALA A 55 -2.74 -2.61 -7.59
N ILE A 56 -2.93 -1.59 -8.42
CA ILE A 56 -4.12 -0.71 -8.39
C ILE A 56 -5.40 -1.53 -8.62
N ARG A 57 -5.40 -2.42 -9.62
CA ARG A 57 -6.56 -3.28 -9.91
C ARG A 57 -6.90 -4.19 -8.73
N LEU A 58 -5.89 -4.82 -8.12
CA LEU A 58 -6.08 -5.70 -6.97
C LEU A 58 -6.56 -4.95 -5.72
N ALA A 59 -5.97 -3.79 -5.41
CA ALA A 59 -6.41 -2.95 -4.31
C ALA A 59 -7.88 -2.54 -4.46
N ARG A 60 -8.28 -2.10 -5.67
CA ARG A 60 -9.68 -1.75 -5.96
C ARG A 60 -10.61 -2.96 -5.84
N ALA A 61 -10.21 -4.14 -6.30
CA ALA A 61 -11.00 -5.36 -6.19
C ALA A 61 -11.19 -5.82 -4.73
N GLY A 62 -10.14 -5.68 -3.90
CA GLY A 62 -10.18 -6.02 -2.48
C GLY A 62 -11.20 -5.18 -1.69
N VAL A 63 -11.26 -3.87 -1.95
CA VAL A 63 -12.23 -2.97 -1.32
C VAL A 63 -13.66 -3.21 -1.79
N LEU A 64 -13.84 -3.59 -3.07
CA LEU A 64 -15.16 -3.85 -3.66
C LEU A 64 -15.71 -5.27 -3.36
N GLY A 65 -14.96 -6.11 -2.65
CA GLY A 65 -15.47 -7.36 -2.08
C GLY A 65 -15.53 -8.55 -3.03
N ASN A 66 -14.49 -8.82 -3.84
CA ASN A 66 -14.36 -10.14 -4.46
C ASN A 66 -12.92 -10.51 -4.82
N VAL A 67 -12.16 -11.10 -3.89
CA VAL A 67 -11.26 -12.22 -4.22
C VAL A 67 -11.21 -13.16 -3.00
N ALA A 68 -11.92 -14.29 -3.12
CA ALA A 68 -11.50 -15.51 -2.46
C ALA A 68 -10.12 -15.88 -3.03
N VAL A 69 -9.06 -15.65 -2.27
CA VAL A 69 -7.76 -16.26 -2.58
C VAL A 69 -7.78 -17.63 -1.92
N ALA A 70 -8.16 -18.62 -2.72
CA ALA A 70 -7.83 -20.03 -2.47
C ALA A 70 -6.33 -20.26 -2.72
#